data_AF-A0A7G6T0V1-F1
#
_entry.id   AF-A0A7G6T0V1-F1
#
_cell.length_a   1.000
_cell.length_b   1.000
_cell.length_c   1.000
_cell.angle_alpha   90.00
_cell.angle_beta   90.00
_cell.angle_gamma   90.00
#
_symmetry.space_group_name_H-M   'P 1'
#
loop_
_entity.id
_entity.type
_entity.pdbx_description
1 polymer ?
#
loop_
_entity_poly.entity_id
_entity_poly.type
_entity_poly.pdbx_seq_one_letter_code
_entity_poly.pdbx_strand_id
1 'polypeptide(L)'
;MATTSEVKVGMAAIAQRLSDQRQVMLKAKSNAGAASVALSAIPTDYADVIATVQAFGSANAFDAATKAELAKMTAEFSALKAKADQVAAVDLNS
;
A
#
# COMPACT_ATOMS: atom_id res chain seq x y z
N MET A 1 -20.43 -39.33 -12.30
CA MET A 1 -20.48 -38.13 -13.16
C MET A 1 -21.53 -37.19 -12.58
N ALA A 2 -21.27 -35.89 -12.50
CA ALA A 2 -22.29 -34.93 -12.08
C ALA A 2 -23.40 -34.86 -13.14
N THR A 3 -24.65 -34.74 -12.69
CA THR A 3 -25.81 -34.48 -13.55
C THR A 3 -25.78 -33.05 -14.09
N THR A 4 -26.50 -32.80 -15.18
CA THR A 4 -26.60 -31.46 -15.78
C THR A 4 -27.08 -30.40 -14.78
N SER A 5 -27.98 -30.76 -13.88
CA SER A 5 -28.49 -29.87 -12.83
C SER A 5 -27.43 -29.54 -11.79
N GLU A 6 -26.66 -30.53 -11.32
CA GLU A 6 -25.54 -30.32 -10.41
C GLU A 6 -24.44 -29.45 -11.04
N VAL A 7 -24.17 -29.63 -12.34
CA VAL A 7 -23.23 -28.76 -13.08
C VAL A 7 -23.72 -27.31 -13.10
N LYS A 8 -25.00 -27.06 -13.39
CA LYS A 8 -25.55 -25.69 -13.41
C LYS A 8 -25.50 -25.01 -12.04
N VAL A 9 -25.86 -25.73 -10.99
CA VAL A 9 -25.78 -25.22 -9.60
C VAL A 9 -24.32 -24.92 -9.23
N GLY A 10 -23.39 -25.82 -9.58
CA GLY A 10 -21.96 -25.62 -9.36
C GLY A 10 -21.42 -24.38 -10.09
N MET A 11 -21.79 -24.17 -11.35
CA MET A 11 -21.40 -22.98 -12.12
C MET A 11 -21.93 -21.69 -11.49
N ALA A 12 -23.18 -21.68 -11.00
CA ALA A 12 -23.73 -20.52 -10.30
C ALA A 12 -22.95 -20.20 -9.02
N ALA A 13 -22.59 -21.22 -8.22
CA ALA A 13 -21.78 -21.05 -7.02
C ALA A 13 -20.37 -20.51 -7.33
N ILE A 14 -19.74 -21.00 -8.42
CA ILE A 14 -18.45 -20.50 -8.89
C ILE A 14 -18.57 -19.02 -9.30
N ALA A 15 -19.60 -18.67 -10.08
CA ALA A 15 -19.83 -17.30 -10.52
C ALA A 15 -20.02 -16.35 -9.34
N GLN A 16 -20.79 -16.76 -8.33
CA GLN A 16 -20.95 -16.00 -7.09
C GLN A 16 -19.61 -15.78 -6.38
N ARG A 17 -18.83 -16.85 -6.20
CA ARG A 17 -17.52 -16.77 -5.56
C ARG A 17 -16.57 -15.84 -6.31
N LEU A 18 -16.57 -15.86 -7.64
CA LEU A 18 -15.77 -14.94 -8.46
C LEU A 18 -16.19 -13.48 -8.26
N SER A 19 -17.50 -13.21 -8.20
CA SER A 19 -18.03 -11.87 -7.92
C SER A 19 -17.58 -11.36 -6.54
N ASP A 20 -17.74 -12.19 -5.51
CA ASP A 20 -17.38 -11.83 -4.13
C ASP A 20 -15.88 -11.51 -4.01
N GLN A 21 -15.02 -12.35 -4.60
CA GLN A 21 -13.57 -12.12 -4.56
C GLN A 21 -13.16 -10.91 -5.40
N ARG A 22 -13.85 -10.60 -6.51
CA ARG A 22 -13.61 -9.37 -7.27
C ARG A 22 -13.89 -8.13 -6.42
N GLN A 23 -14.94 -8.13 -5.60
CA GLN A 23 -15.23 -7.04 -4.67
C GLN A 23 -14.13 -6.88 -3.61
N VAL A 24 -13.60 -7.98 -3.08
CA VAL A 24 -12.45 -7.95 -2.16
C VAL A 24 -11.23 -7.30 -2.82
N MET A 25 -10.92 -7.66 -4.06
CA MET A 25 -9.79 -7.10 -4.81
C MET A 25 -9.99 -5.61 -5.12
N LEU A 26 -11.20 -5.18 -5.47
CA LEU A 26 -11.53 -3.77 -5.67
C LEU A 26 -11.31 -2.95 -4.39
N LYS A 27 -11.71 -3.49 -3.23
CA LYS A 27 -11.46 -2.86 -1.94
C LYS A 27 -9.96 -2.77 -1.62
N ALA A 28 -9.21 -3.84 -1.87
CA ALA A 28 -7.75 -3.85 -1.67
C ALA A 28 -7.06 -2.79 -2.55
N LYS A 29 -7.45 -2.69 -3.82
CA LYS A 29 -6.99 -1.65 -4.77
C LYS A 29 -7.29 -0.25 -4.25
N SER A 30 -8.53 0.00 -3.80
CA SER A 30 -8.92 1.30 -3.25
C SER A 30 -8.12 1.67 -1.99
N ASN A 31 -7.94 0.72 -1.07
CA ASN A 31 -7.16 0.93 0.15
C ASN A 31 -5.68 1.20 -0.16
N ALA A 32 -5.10 0.51 -1.13
CA ALA A 32 -3.73 0.76 -1.58
C ALA A 32 -3.59 2.16 -2.19
N GLY A 33 -4.57 2.61 -2.99
CA GLY A 33 -4.61 3.98 -3.50
C GLY A 33 -4.63 5.02 -2.37
N ALA A 34 -5.49 4.85 -1.36
CA ALA A 34 -5.54 5.73 -0.21
C ALA A 34 -4.23 5.72 0.61
N ALA A 35 -3.62 4.56 0.80
CA ALA A 35 -2.33 4.42 1.47
C ALA A 35 -1.21 5.15 0.70
N SER A 36 -1.18 5.04 -0.64
CA SER A 36 -0.19 5.75 -1.46
C SER A 36 -0.31 7.27 -1.30
N VAL A 37 -1.53 7.80 -1.30
CA VAL A 37 -1.80 9.23 -1.08
C VAL A 37 -1.31 9.65 0.30
N ALA A 38 -1.66 8.92 1.36
CA ALA A 38 -1.23 9.24 2.72
C ALA A 38 0.30 9.23 2.87
N LEU A 39 0.98 8.22 2.30
CA LEU A 39 2.45 8.14 2.34
C LEU A 39 3.12 9.26 1.53
N SER A 40 2.50 9.72 0.44
CA SER A 40 3.01 10.84 -0.35
C SER A 40 2.93 12.19 0.37
N ALA A 41 2.06 12.30 1.38
CA ALA A 41 1.88 13.53 2.16
C ALA A 41 2.96 13.71 3.24
N ILE A 42 3.63 12.63 3.68
CA ILE A 42 4.62 12.66 4.78
C ILE A 42 5.67 13.78 4.63
N PRO A 43 6.32 14.00 3.47
CA PRO A 43 7.32 15.06 3.33
C PRO A 43 6.76 16.47 3.57
N THR A 44 5.48 16.67 3.24
CA THR A 44 4.79 17.96 3.39
C THR A 44 4.27 18.13 4.81
N ASP A 45 3.56 17.14 5.34
CA ASP A 45 2.92 17.19 6.66
C ASP A 45 3.95 17.29 7.81
N TYR A 46 5.15 16.76 7.60
CA TYR A 46 6.24 16.77 8.58
C TYR A 46 7.46 17.59 8.14
N ALA A 47 7.28 18.54 7.21
CA ALA A 47 8.37 19.33 6.64
C ALA A 47 9.28 19.99 7.70
N ASP A 48 8.70 20.57 8.75
CA ASP A 48 9.46 21.23 9.83
C ASP A 48 10.32 20.26 10.64
N VAL A 49 9.81 19.06 10.93
CA VAL A 49 10.54 18.01 11.65
C VAL A 49 11.69 17.50 10.78
N ILE A 50 11.41 17.25 9.50
CA ILE A 50 12.40 16.80 8.52
C ILE A 50 13.53 17.84 8.41
N ALA A 51 13.18 19.12 8.25
CA ALA A 51 14.14 20.22 8.15
C ALA A 51 15.00 20.34 9.42
N THR A 52 14.38 20.24 10.59
CA THR A 52 15.08 20.28 11.89
C THR A 52 16.12 19.17 12.00
N VAL A 53 15.74 17.92 11.71
CA VAL A 53 16.64 16.78 11.79
C VAL A 53 17.75 16.87 10.73
N GLN A 54 17.43 17.35 9.52
CA GLN A 54 18.44 17.54 8.47
C GLN A 54 19.48 18.60 8.85
N ALA A 55 19.08 19.62 9.61
CA ALA A 55 19.96 20.67 10.11
C ALA A 55 20.87 20.21 11.27
N PHE A 56 20.61 19.05 11.88
CA PHE A 56 21.49 18.52 12.93
C PHE A 56 22.91 18.28 12.43
N GLY A 57 23.87 18.54 13.31
CA GLY A 57 25.29 18.33 13.05
C GLY A 57 25.69 16.86 13.13
N SER A 58 26.99 16.58 13.02
CA SER A 58 27.55 15.23 13.20
C SER A 58 28.44 15.11 14.46
N ALA A 59 28.51 16.17 15.26
CA ALA A 59 29.44 16.26 16.38
C ALA A 59 28.97 15.50 17.62
N ASN A 60 27.66 15.32 17.78
CA ASN A 60 27.08 14.55 18.87
C ASN A 60 26.46 13.24 18.31
N ALA A 61 26.48 12.19 19.11
CA ALA A 61 26.01 10.86 18.69
C ALA A 61 24.49 10.79 18.51
N PHE A 62 23.73 11.63 19.23
CA PHE A 62 22.28 11.67 19.17
C PHE A 62 21.80 12.20 17.81
N ASP A 63 22.26 13.38 17.42
CA ASP A 63 22.00 14.04 16.14
C ASP A 63 22.31 13.10 14.96
N ALA A 64 23.47 12.44 14.98
CA ALA A 64 23.85 11.49 13.95
C ALA A 64 22.90 10.29 13.89
N ALA A 65 22.50 9.74 15.04
CA ALA A 65 21.54 8.64 15.12
C ALA A 65 20.15 9.05 14.61
N THR A 66 19.64 10.23 15.00
CA THR A 66 18.34 10.74 14.54
C THR A 66 18.34 11.00 13.03
N LYS A 67 19.44 11.49 12.45
CA LYS A 67 19.57 11.61 10.98
C LYS A 67 19.53 10.25 10.28
N ALA A 68 20.22 9.25 10.83
CA ALA A 68 20.18 7.90 10.29
C ALA A 68 18.77 7.29 10.38
N GLU A 69 18.04 7.54 11.46
CA GLU A 69 16.66 7.12 11.64
C GLU A 69 15.72 7.78 10.62
N LEU A 70 15.82 9.10 10.43
CA LEU A 70 15.06 9.81 9.39
C LEU A 70 15.33 9.25 7.99
N ALA A 71 16.60 8.98 7.67
CA ALA A 71 16.97 8.38 6.38
C ALA A 71 16.33 6.99 6.20
N LYS A 72 16.32 6.17 7.26
CA LYS A 72 15.66 4.85 7.26
C LYS A 72 14.16 4.97 7.06
N MET A 73 13.47 5.84 7.83
CA MET A 73 12.03 6.08 7.67
C MET A 73 11.70 6.60 6.27
N THR A 74 12.57 7.45 5.71
CA THR A 74 12.41 7.97 4.34
C THR A 74 12.45 6.86 3.29
N ALA A 75 13.40 5.94 3.43
CA ALA A 75 13.48 4.76 2.56
C ALA A 75 12.26 3.84 2.74
N GLU A 76 11.82 3.63 3.98
CA GLU A 76 10.68 2.76 4.30
C GLU A 76 9.36 3.28 3.72
N PHE A 77 9.02 4.55 3.93
CA PHE A 77 7.76 5.08 3.39
C PHE A 77 7.79 5.12 1.86
N SER A 78 8.95 5.41 1.25
CA SER A 78 9.11 5.43 -0.21
C SER A 78 8.92 4.03 -0.81
N ALA A 79 9.51 3.01 -0.18
CA ALA A 79 9.36 1.62 -0.60
C ALA A 79 7.91 1.13 -0.42
N LEU A 80 7.29 1.45 0.72
CA LEU A 80 5.90 1.08 0.98
C LEU A 80 4.94 1.76 -0.01
N LYS A 81 5.17 3.05 -0.31
CA LYS A 81 4.39 3.77 -1.32
C LYS A 81 4.49 3.09 -2.68
N ALA A 82 5.69 2.71 -3.12
CA ALA A 82 5.87 2.01 -4.40
C ALA A 82 5.08 0.68 -4.45
N LYS A 83 4.99 -0.05 -3.33
CA LYS A 83 4.15 -1.25 -3.24
C LYS A 83 2.66 -0.93 -3.29
N ALA A 84 2.23 0.13 -2.60
CA ALA A 84 0.85 0.60 -2.66
C ALA A 84 0.45 1.02 -4.08
N ASP A 85 1.33 1.73 -4.79
CA ASP A 85 1.14 2.10 -6.20
C ASP A 85 0.99 0.88 -7.12
N GLN A 86 1.83 -0.15 -6.92
CA GLN A 86 1.73 -1.40 -7.68
C GLN A 86 0.38 -2.10 -7.50
N VAL A 87 -0.12 -2.17 -6.27
CA VAL A 87 -1.45 -2.76 -5.98
C VAL A 87 -2.58 -1.89 -6.54
N ALA A 88 -2.46 -0.57 -6.40
CA ALA A 88 -3.44 0.38 -6.93
C ALA A 88 -3.53 0.34 -8.47
N ALA A 89 -2.43 0.01 -9.15
CA ALA A 89 -2.36 -0.08 -10.61
C ALA A 89 -2.93 -1.38 -11.19
N VAL A 90 -3.21 -2.41 -10.38
CA VAL A 90 -3.73 -3.70 -10.87
C VAL A 90 -5.04 -3.50 -11.64
N ASP A 91 -5.11 -4.01 -12.86
CA ASP A 91 -6.37 -4.10 -13.62
C ASP A 91 -7.14 -5.34 -13.18
N LEU A 92 -8.41 -5.16 -12.82
CA LEU A 92 -9.32 -6.20 -12.34
C LEU A 92 -10.47 -6.47 -13.32
N ASN A 93 -10.45 -5.79 -14.48
CA ASN A 93 -11.46 -5.90 -15.53
C ASN A 93 -11.09 -6.89 -16.65
N SER A 94 -9.96 -7.60 -16.53
CA SER A 94 -9.55 -8.67 -17.46
C SER A 94 -10.33 -9.96 -17.26
#